data_AF-A0AAV8Y8Z9-F1
#
_entry.id   AF-A0AAV8Y8Z9-F1
#
_cell.length_a   1.000
_cell.length_b   1.000
_cell.length_c   1.000
_cell.angle_alpha   90.00
_cell.angle_beta   90.00
_cell.angle_gamma   90.00
#
_symmetry.space_group_name_H-M   'P 1'
#
loop_
_entity.id
_entity.type
_entity.pdbx_description
1 polymer ?
#
loop_
_entity_poly.entity_id
_entity_poly.type
_entity_poly.pdbx_seq_one_letter_code
_entity_poly.pdbx_strand_id
1 'polypeptide(L)'
;MDCAHTMGQAKRHRLLEADRFDPRYRTSSVSLVLDFLVQMEQRVNFKFLVQMRKTFIEAYAMLKEVYGNECLSRTQVFEWFKEGRETTEDDPCPGRPSTSITDENIENSGKIIREDRRLSIRELVEITGIDKECVRQILHESLELTF
;
A
#
# COMPACT_ATOMS: atom_id res chain seq x y z
N MET A 1 -1.22 -54.21 -16.90
CA MET A 1 -1.26 -55.15 -15.78
C MET A 1 0.09 -55.85 -15.70
N ASP A 2 0.97 -55.65 -14.73
CA ASP A 2 1.28 -54.58 -13.79
C ASP A 2 2.59 -55.01 -13.11
N CYS A 3 3.34 -54.03 -12.61
CA CYS A 3 4.28 -54.13 -11.49
C CYS A 3 5.51 -55.04 -11.61
N ALA A 4 6.67 -54.40 -11.81
CA ALA A 4 7.95 -54.85 -11.27
C ALA A 4 8.84 -53.62 -10.98
N HIS A 5 8.95 -53.21 -9.72
CA HIS A 5 10.17 -53.36 -8.91
C HIS A 5 10.10 -52.48 -7.66
N THR A 6 10.23 -53.17 -6.53
CA THR A 6 10.31 -52.62 -5.19
C THR A 6 11.75 -52.20 -4.87
N MET A 7 11.86 -51.14 -4.05
CA MET A 7 12.89 -50.89 -3.03
C MET A 7 14.22 -50.25 -3.46
N GLY A 8 14.48 -49.09 -2.86
CA GLY A 8 15.78 -48.78 -2.30
C GLY A 8 16.44 -47.51 -2.82
N GLN A 9 16.23 -46.39 -2.12
CA GLN A 9 17.36 -45.66 -1.54
C GLN A 9 16.87 -44.66 -0.47
N ALA A 10 17.37 -44.87 0.74
CA ALA A 10 17.21 -44.00 1.89
C ALA A 10 18.31 -42.92 1.90
N LYS A 11 17.96 -41.76 2.49
CA LYS A 11 18.86 -40.77 3.12
C LYS A 11 19.92 -40.07 2.23
N ARG A 12 19.52 -38.91 1.72
CA ARG A 12 20.24 -37.62 1.78
C ARG A 12 19.14 -36.56 1.71
N HIS A 13 19.05 -35.52 2.52
CA HIS A 13 19.85 -34.97 3.58
C HIS A 13 18.93 -33.91 4.21
N ARG A 14 18.82 -33.93 5.54
CA ARG A 14 18.15 -32.92 6.38
C ARG A 14 18.79 -31.54 6.16
N LEU A 15 18.04 -30.47 6.45
CA LEU A 15 18.34 -29.02 6.39
C LEU A 15 17.72 -28.42 5.10
N LEU A 16 16.58 -27.72 5.14
CA LEU A 16 16.25 -26.58 6.00
C LEU A 16 14.77 -26.60 6.42
N GLU A 17 14.52 -26.93 7.69
CA GLU A 17 13.42 -26.31 8.43
C GLU A 17 13.96 -25.00 9.02
N ALA A 18 13.88 -23.93 8.24
CA ALA A 18 14.01 -22.52 8.61
C ALA A 18 13.59 -21.80 7.32
N ASP A 19 12.34 -21.40 7.15
CA ASP A 19 11.78 -20.31 7.93
C ASP A 19 10.32 -20.56 8.34
N ARG A 20 10.11 -20.62 9.65
CA ARG A 20 8.86 -20.10 10.23
C ARG A 20 8.80 -18.62 9.84
N PHE A 21 8.03 -18.32 8.80
CA PHE A 21 7.72 -16.96 8.41
C PHE A 21 6.97 -16.28 9.58
N ASP A 22 7.67 -15.43 10.35
CA ASP A 22 7.11 -14.68 11.48
C ASP A 22 6.16 -13.59 10.93
N PRO A 23 4.85 -13.63 11.23
CA PRO A 23 3.86 -12.70 10.71
C PRO A 23 4.11 -11.23 11.07
N ARG A 24 5.01 -10.95 12.02
CA ARG A 24 5.34 -9.58 12.45
C ARG A 24 6.25 -8.82 11.49
N TYR A 25 6.85 -9.47 10.49
CA TYR A 25 7.67 -8.82 9.46
C TYR A 25 6.95 -8.61 8.13
N ARG A 26 5.60 -8.70 8.09
CA ARG A 26 4.79 -8.65 6.85
C ARG A 26 4.83 -7.31 6.10
N THR A 27 5.43 -6.24 6.61
CA THR A 27 5.45 -4.94 5.92
C THR A 27 6.80 -4.25 6.03
N SER A 28 7.79 -4.76 5.28
CA SER A 28 8.87 -3.91 4.81
C SER A 28 8.28 -2.95 3.76
N SER A 29 8.63 -1.66 3.83
CA SER A 29 8.16 -0.64 2.88
C SER A 29 8.40 -1.03 1.42
N VAL A 30 9.44 -1.84 1.18
CA VAL A 30 9.81 -2.37 -0.14
C VAL A 30 8.76 -3.33 -0.71
N SER A 31 8.14 -4.19 0.12
CA SER A 31 7.08 -5.10 -0.34
C SER A 31 5.84 -4.33 -0.77
N LEU A 32 5.44 -3.31 0.01
CA LEU A 32 4.28 -2.48 -0.30
C LEU A 32 4.47 -1.65 -1.58
N VAL A 33 5.68 -1.14 -1.81
CA VAL A 33 6.01 -0.40 -3.04
C VAL A 33 6.02 -1.33 -4.25
N LEU A 34 6.56 -2.55 -4.11
CA LEU A 34 6.56 -3.53 -5.20
C LEU A 34 5.14 -3.99 -5.55
N ASP A 35 4.30 -4.28 -4.55
CA ASP A 35 2.91 -4.66 -4.74
C ASP A 35 2.11 -3.53 -5.43
N PHE A 36 2.41 -2.27 -5.11
CA PHE A 36 1.82 -1.10 -5.75
C PHE A 36 2.24 -0.96 -7.22
N LEU A 37 3.54 -1.12 -7.52
CA LEU A 37 4.06 -1.04 -8.88
C LEU A 37 3.49 -2.14 -9.79
N VAL A 38 3.40 -3.37 -9.28
CA VAL A 38 2.83 -4.50 -10.01
C VAL A 38 1.34 -4.27 -10.31
N GLN A 39 0.58 -3.72 -9.35
CA GLN A 39 -0.83 -3.37 -9.59
C GLN A 39 -0.99 -2.26 -10.64
N MET A 40 -0.15 -1.23 -10.62
CA MET A 40 -0.16 -0.16 -11.62
C MET A 40 0.15 -0.69 -13.02
N GLU A 41 1.08 -1.62 -13.15
CA GLU A 41 1.41 -2.25 -14.43
C GLU A 41 0.22 -3.04 -15.01
N GLN A 42 -0.41 -3.90 -14.19
CA GLN A 42 -1.58 -4.69 -14.60
C GLN A 42 -2.72 -3.81 -15.11
N ARG A 43 -2.91 -2.67 -14.45
CA ARG A 43 -3.89 -1.64 -14.80
C ARG A 43 -3.61 -0.97 -16.14
N VAL A 44 -2.36 -0.60 -16.41
CA VAL A 44 -1.93 -0.07 -17.71
C VAL A 44 -2.17 -1.08 -18.82
N ASN A 45 -1.80 -2.35 -18.58
CA ASN A 45 -2.00 -3.42 -19.55
C ASN A 45 -3.47 -3.72 -19.81
N PHE A 46 -4.31 -3.67 -18.77
CA PHE A 46 -5.76 -3.79 -18.94
C PHE A 46 -6.34 -2.65 -19.77
N LYS A 47 -5.92 -1.39 -19.52
CA LYS A 47 -6.33 -0.24 -20.33
C LYS A 47 -5.95 -0.41 -21.80
N PHE A 48 -4.75 -0.92 -22.08
CA PHE A 48 -4.31 -1.25 -23.43
C PHE A 48 -5.25 -2.25 -24.12
N LEU A 49 -5.66 -3.32 -23.42
CA LEU A 49 -6.59 -4.32 -23.95
C LEU A 49 -7.99 -3.74 -24.25
N VAL A 50 -8.49 -2.86 -23.38
CA VAL A 50 -9.76 -2.15 -23.61
C VAL A 50 -9.68 -1.24 -24.83
N GLN A 51 -8.56 -0.52 -25.01
CA GLN A 51 -8.33 0.33 -26.18
C GLN A 51 -8.24 -0.49 -27.49
N MET A 52 -7.71 -1.72 -27.40
CA MET A 52 -7.73 -2.73 -28.47
C MET A 52 -9.12 -3.34 -28.72
N ARG A 53 -10.18 -2.77 -28.14
CA ARG A 53 -11.59 -3.19 -28.28
C ARG A 53 -11.86 -4.62 -27.82
N LYS A 54 -11.05 -5.16 -26.90
CA LYS A 54 -11.29 -6.46 -26.28
C LYS A 54 -12.47 -6.38 -25.33
N THR A 55 -13.27 -7.44 -25.29
CA THR A 55 -14.33 -7.55 -24.28
C THR A 55 -13.71 -7.77 -22.90
N PHE A 56 -14.45 -7.43 -21.85
CA PHE A 56 -14.00 -7.65 -20.46
C PHE A 56 -13.51 -9.09 -20.21
N ILE A 57 -14.23 -10.09 -20.75
CA ILE A 57 -13.93 -11.50 -20.56
C ILE A 57 -12.58 -11.85 -21.21
N GLU A 58 -12.36 -11.40 -22.44
CA GLU A 58 -11.10 -11.62 -23.16
C GLU A 58 -9.93 -10.89 -22.49
N ALA A 59 -10.14 -9.62 -22.11
CA ALA A 59 -9.13 -8.81 -21.44
C ALA A 59 -8.70 -9.42 -20.09
N TYR A 60 -9.67 -9.88 -19.29
CA TYR A 60 -9.39 -10.54 -18.02
C TYR A 60 -8.70 -11.90 -18.20
N ALA A 61 -9.07 -12.68 -19.22
CA ALA A 61 -8.40 -13.94 -19.53
C ALA A 61 -6.92 -13.71 -19.89
N MET A 62 -6.64 -12.74 -20.77
CA MET A 62 -5.26 -12.37 -21.14
C MET A 62 -4.47 -11.85 -19.94
N LEU A 63 -5.09 -11.03 -19.08
CA LEU A 63 -4.45 -10.56 -17.85
C LEU A 63 -4.09 -11.74 -16.93
N LYS A 64 -4.99 -12.70 -16.77
CA LYS A 64 -4.77 -13.89 -15.94
C LYS A 64 -3.70 -14.83 -16.51
N GLU A 65 -3.56 -14.91 -17.83
CA GLU A 65 -2.48 -15.67 -18.47
C GLU A 65 -1.09 -15.08 -18.18
N VAL A 66 -0.98 -13.75 -18.14
CA VAL A 66 0.29 -13.05 -17.86
C VAL A 66 0.64 -13.07 -16.38
N TYR A 67 -0.32 -12.74 -15.50
CA TYR A 67 -0.06 -12.50 -14.07
C TYR A 67 -0.41 -13.68 -13.16
N GLY A 68 -1.11 -14.70 -13.66
CA GLY A 68 -1.42 -15.92 -12.90
C GLY A 68 -2.14 -15.65 -11.57
N ASN A 69 -1.50 -16.02 -10.47
CA ASN A 69 -2.04 -15.87 -9.11
C ASN A 69 -1.91 -14.45 -8.56
N GLU A 70 -1.05 -13.62 -9.15
CA GLU A 70 -0.84 -12.22 -8.78
C GLU A 70 -1.76 -11.28 -9.57
N CYS A 71 -2.58 -11.83 -10.47
CA CYS A 71 -3.57 -11.08 -11.24
C CYS A 71 -4.59 -10.41 -10.30
N LEU A 72 -4.94 -9.16 -10.61
CA LEU A 72 -6.04 -8.44 -9.98
C LEU A 72 -7.31 -9.29 -9.97
N SER A 73 -8.07 -9.19 -8.87
CA SER A 73 -9.30 -9.96 -8.74
C SER A 73 -10.31 -9.56 -9.82
N ARG A 74 -11.12 -10.52 -10.28
CA ARG A 74 -12.17 -10.28 -11.28
C ARG A 74 -13.07 -9.10 -10.92
N THR A 75 -13.40 -8.94 -9.63
CA THR A 75 -14.23 -7.85 -9.14
C THR A 75 -13.54 -6.49 -9.31
N GLN A 76 -12.26 -6.37 -8.94
CA GLN A 76 -11.51 -5.12 -9.10
C GLN A 76 -11.40 -4.71 -10.58
N VAL A 77 -11.06 -5.66 -11.45
CA VAL A 77 -10.96 -5.39 -12.90
C VAL A 77 -12.32 -5.01 -13.48
N PHE A 78 -13.41 -5.59 -12.98
CA PHE A 78 -14.76 -5.28 -13.43
C PHE A 78 -15.21 -3.87 -13.06
N GLU A 79 -14.98 -3.44 -11.82
CA GLU A 79 -15.28 -2.07 -11.40
C GLU A 79 -14.52 -1.06 -12.28
N TRP A 80 -13.24 -1.31 -12.51
CA TRP A 80 -12.42 -0.51 -13.42
C TRP A 80 -12.95 -0.45 -14.86
N PHE A 81 -13.37 -1.60 -15.39
CA PHE A 81 -13.95 -1.68 -16.73
C PHE A 81 -15.26 -0.90 -16.83
N LYS A 82 -16.08 -0.93 -15.77
CA LYS A 82 -17.38 -0.25 -15.70
C LYS A 82 -17.26 1.26 -15.51
N GLU A 83 -16.32 1.70 -14.69
CA GLU A 83 -16.06 3.12 -14.41
C GLU A 83 -15.48 3.84 -15.63
N GLY A 84 -14.93 3.09 -16.61
CA GLY A 84 -14.38 3.68 -17.82
C GLY A 84 -13.22 4.65 -17.52
N ARG A 85 -12.50 4.42 -16.42
CA ARG A 85 -11.41 5.31 -15.99
C ARG A 85 -10.33 5.37 -17.06
N GLU A 86 -10.02 6.59 -17.49
CA GLU A 86 -8.86 6.84 -18.35
C GLU A 86 -7.56 6.93 -17.53
N THR A 87 -7.62 7.20 -16.23
CA THR A 87 -6.45 7.30 -15.36
C THR A 87 -6.09 5.95 -14.78
N THR A 88 -4.79 5.65 -14.74
CA THR A 88 -4.29 4.40 -14.16
C THR A 88 -3.96 4.50 -12.68
N GLU A 89 -3.81 5.74 -12.20
CA GLU A 89 -3.49 6.08 -10.81
C GLU A 89 -4.69 5.83 -9.89
N ASP A 90 -4.40 5.47 -8.64
CA ASP A 90 -5.41 5.45 -7.59
C ASP A 90 -5.85 6.89 -7.29
N ASP A 91 -7.13 7.07 -6.98
CA ASP A 91 -7.58 8.30 -6.34
C ASP A 91 -6.75 8.51 -5.07
N PRO A 92 -6.46 9.75 -4.67
CA PRO A 92 -5.71 10.02 -3.45
C PRO A 92 -6.39 9.27 -2.31
N CYS A 93 -5.72 8.21 -1.83
CA CYS A 93 -6.22 7.41 -0.74
C CYS A 93 -6.31 8.36 0.44
N PRO A 94 -7.50 8.55 1.06
CA PRO A 94 -7.58 9.27 2.31
C PRO A 94 -6.79 8.44 3.32
N GLY A 95 -5.52 8.80 3.50
CA GLY A 95 -4.72 8.29 4.60
C GLY A 95 -5.52 8.53 5.87
N ARG A 96 -5.45 7.58 6.83
CA ARG A 96 -6.13 7.76 8.11
C ARG A 96 -5.68 9.11 8.69
N PRO A 97 -6.57 10.11 8.83
CA PRO A 97 -6.21 11.30 9.57
C PRO A 97 -5.82 10.81 10.95
N SER A 98 -4.61 11.15 11.41
CA SER A 98 -4.28 10.88 12.80
C SER A 98 -5.39 11.54 13.63
N THR A 99 -6.01 10.80 14.55
CA THR A 99 -7.21 11.27 15.28
C THR A 99 -6.99 12.57 16.05
N SER A 100 -5.73 12.98 16.18
CA SER A 100 -5.30 14.21 16.85
C SER A 100 -5.07 15.40 15.90
N ILE A 101 -5.17 15.23 14.57
CA ILE A 101 -5.12 16.33 13.59
C ILE A 101 -6.56 16.76 13.29
N THR A 102 -7.13 17.52 14.20
CA THR A 102 -8.42 18.21 14.02
C THR A 102 -8.17 19.68 13.70
N ASP A 103 -9.13 20.33 13.03
CA ASP A 103 -9.03 21.76 12.70
C ASP A 103 -8.82 22.63 13.96
N GLU A 104 -9.43 22.25 15.07
CA GLU A 104 -9.25 22.88 16.39
C GLU A 104 -7.78 22.81 16.86
N ASN A 105 -7.15 21.64 16.73
CA ASN A 105 -5.77 21.42 17.13
C ASN A 105 -4.77 22.16 16.21
N ILE A 106 -5.07 22.26 14.91
CA ILE A 106 -4.31 23.06 13.95
C ILE A 106 -4.40 24.55 14.31
N GLU A 107 -5.61 25.06 14.56
CA GLU A 107 -5.81 26.46 14.91
C GLU A 107 -5.15 26.82 16.24
N ASN A 108 -5.29 25.96 17.25
CA ASN A 108 -4.68 26.16 18.57
C ASN A 108 -3.14 26.16 18.48
N SER A 109 -2.56 25.17 17.80
CA SER A 109 -1.10 25.12 17.56
C SER A 109 -0.61 26.35 16.79
N GLY A 110 -1.35 26.75 15.75
CA GLY A 110 -1.04 27.93 14.95
C GLY A 110 -1.09 29.24 15.75
N LYS A 111 -2.01 29.39 16.71
CA LYS A 111 -2.05 30.56 17.61
C LYS A 111 -0.81 30.60 18.50
N ILE A 112 -0.48 29.49 19.16
CA ILE A 112 0.68 29.38 20.06
C ILE A 112 1.99 29.73 19.34
N ILE A 113 2.19 29.24 18.11
CA ILE A 113 3.41 29.51 17.34
C ILE A 113 3.49 30.97 16.85
N ARG A 114 2.34 31.60 16.55
CA ARG A 114 2.31 33.02 16.18
C ARG A 114 2.63 33.91 17.38
N GLU A 115 2.26 33.49 18.57
CA GLU A 115 2.58 34.19 19.83
C GLU A 115 4.07 34.02 20.18
N ASP A 116 4.62 32.81 20.05
CA ASP A 116 6.06 32.56 20.21
C ASP A 116 6.61 31.59 19.18
N ARG A 117 7.37 32.14 18.22
CA ARG A 117 7.99 31.37 17.13
C ARG A 117 9.21 30.55 17.59
N ARG A 118 9.70 30.73 18.83
CA ARG A 118 10.88 30.02 19.35
C ARG A 118 10.54 28.75 20.11
N LEU A 119 9.26 28.40 20.22
CA LEU A 119 8.83 27.20 20.92
C LEU A 119 9.35 25.93 20.26
N SER A 120 9.89 25.03 21.08
CA SER A 120 10.29 23.70 20.64
C SER A 120 9.06 22.78 20.50
N ILE A 121 9.18 21.73 19.69
CA ILE A 121 8.13 20.72 19.51
C ILE A 121 7.72 20.12 20.87
N ARG A 122 8.65 19.97 21.83
CA ARG A 122 8.36 19.40 23.15
C ARG A 122 7.47 20.32 23.98
N GLU A 123 7.74 21.62 23.97
CA GLU A 123 6.91 22.61 24.68
C GLU A 123 5.51 22.71 24.05
N LEU A 124 5.42 22.64 22.72
CA LEU A 124 4.14 22.68 22.03
C LEU A 124 3.27 21.45 22.36
N VAL A 125 3.88 20.27 22.51
CA VAL A 125 3.21 19.05 22.99
C VAL A 125 2.69 19.23 24.43
N GLU A 126 3.48 19.83 25.31
CA GLU A 126 3.08 20.08 26.71
C GLU A 126 1.90 21.06 26.81
N ILE A 127 1.88 22.08 25.95
CA ILE A 127 0.81 23.10 25.94
C ILE A 127 -0.48 22.56 25.29
N THR A 128 -0.35 21.84 24.18
CA THR A 128 -1.52 21.39 23.40
C THR A 128 -2.05 20.02 23.84
N GLY A 129 -1.25 19.22 24.53
CA GLY A 129 -1.59 17.84 24.90
C GLY A 129 -1.68 16.88 23.70
N ILE A 130 -1.22 17.31 22.52
CA ILE A 130 -1.24 16.54 21.29
C ILE A 130 0.02 15.66 21.21
N ASP A 131 -0.10 14.48 20.62
CA ASP A 131 1.06 13.62 20.38
C ASP A 131 2.14 14.32 19.54
N LYS A 132 3.40 14.06 19.88
CA LYS A 132 4.57 14.67 19.24
C LYS A 132 4.59 14.52 17.72
N GLU A 133 4.17 13.36 17.21
CA GLU A 133 4.17 13.09 15.78
C GLU A 133 3.07 13.89 15.07
N CYS A 134 1.93 14.07 15.73
CA CYS A 134 0.84 14.89 15.21
C CYS A 134 1.23 16.38 15.17
N VAL A 135 1.93 16.87 16.20
CA VAL A 135 2.50 18.23 16.19
C VAL A 135 3.47 18.40 15.03
N ARG A 136 4.35 17.43 14.79
CA ARG A 136 5.30 17.44 13.66
C ARG A 136 4.57 17.50 12.31
N GLN A 137 3.50 16.71 12.15
CA GLN A 137 2.66 16.73 10.95
C GLN A 137 1.95 18.08 10.76
N ILE A 138 1.31 18.63 11.79
CA ILE A 138 0.64 19.93 11.72
C ILE A 138 1.62 21.04 11.32
N LEU A 139 2.81 21.06 11.92
CA LEU A 139 3.85 22.04 11.59
C LEU A 139 4.28 21.96 10.12
N HIS A 140 4.51 20.75 9.62
CA HIS A 140 5.08 20.53 8.30
C HIS A 140 4.03 20.58 7.17
N GLU A 141 2.85 19.98 7.38
CA GLU A 141 1.81 19.81 6.37
C GLU A 141 0.78 20.93 6.39
N SER A 142 0.41 21.45 7.57
CA SER A 142 -0.66 22.46 7.70
C SER A 142 -0.14 23.89 7.82
N LEU A 143 1.05 24.08 8.40
CA LEU A 143 1.65 25.41 8.63
C LEU A 143 2.88 25.69 7.76
N GLU A 144 3.35 24.71 6.97
CA GLU A 144 4.53 24.78 6.10
C GLU A 144 5.81 25.28 6.81
N LEU A 145 5.89 25.09 8.14
CA LEU A 145 7.03 25.52 8.93
C LEU A 145 8.08 24.41 8.95
N THR A 146 9.21 24.68 8.29
CA THR A 146 10.44 23.89 8.39
C THR A 146 11.31 24.48 9.49
N PHE A 147 11.65 23.65 10.49
CA PHE A 147 12.59 23.97 11.57
C PHE A 147 13.89 23.18 11.40
#